data_AF-A0A821TUS7-F1
#
_entry.id   AF-A0A821TUS7-F1
#
_cell.length_a   1.000
_cell.length_b   1.000
_cell.length_c   1.000
_cell.angle_alpha   90.00
_cell.angle_beta   90.00
_cell.angle_gamma   90.00
#
_symmetry.space_group_name_H-M   'P 1'
#
loop_
_entity.id
_entity.type
_entity.pdbx_description
1 polymer ?
#
loop_
_entity_poly.entity_id
_entity_poly.type
_entity_poly.pdbx_seq_one_letter_code
_entity_poly.pdbx_strand_id
1 'polypeptide(L)'
;MVSSLSREYPRPLPPFDISFLHDVWHRGTLWRSKSVELAARQALTVPSAKRLLDNWLAGIQPGSSEETDIMLIFEYLPILARTMPPNNLRYPVENCLAEAFSHKSDCFVNQLRLIRDCLECERIHEANRTWLCQAVEGYFSLINEDSPLWPEYVECSLSLSTKYLERMTSPSGWWEVSSDLLRKSMRTRSALAARTDTTAPLVWLNESIDAHAQQILEQDYSLRCIMEALRVARQDDPATKHWFLQLMARTQVAFNEMEDESSKLYLCDVFMLSSIMLSGLWSFEPDIEAVVSSRTNRQTLMPAALASLLNRDAWKDCTLQMLEWLCHTRDATQDEGTSRACQRTLLALRHSELFITHKIWTRLEHHFGNMIPNLED
;
A
#
# COMPACT_ATOMS: atom_id res chain seq x y z
N MET A 1 -18.92 15.81 -37.43
CA MET A 1 -20.06 16.26 -36.60
C MET A 1 -20.07 15.57 -35.25
N VAL A 2 -20.32 14.24 -35.17
CA VAL A 2 -20.35 13.51 -33.88
C VAL A 2 -19.04 13.70 -33.10
N SER A 3 -17.87 13.53 -33.73
CA SER A 3 -16.57 13.79 -33.08
C SER A 3 -16.40 15.22 -32.52
N SER A 4 -17.07 16.22 -33.09
CA SER A 4 -17.04 17.59 -32.57
C SER A 4 -17.95 17.69 -31.34
N LEU A 5 -19.17 17.16 -31.44
CA LEU A 5 -20.17 17.18 -30.37
C LEU A 5 -19.77 16.33 -29.17
N SER A 6 -18.96 15.28 -29.35
CA SER A 6 -18.47 14.43 -28.27
C SER A 6 -17.30 15.02 -27.48
N ARG A 7 -16.74 16.19 -27.86
CA ARG A 7 -15.60 16.79 -27.13
C ARG A 7 -16.00 17.29 -25.73
N GLU A 8 -15.01 17.42 -24.86
CA GLU A 8 -15.22 18.12 -23.59
C GLU A 8 -15.31 19.62 -23.83
N TYR A 9 -16.44 20.20 -23.40
CA TYR A 9 -16.72 21.62 -23.50
C TYR A 9 -16.75 22.23 -22.09
N PRO A 10 -16.28 23.47 -21.90
CA PRO A 10 -16.35 24.16 -20.61
C PRO A 10 -17.78 24.33 -20.07
N ARG A 11 -18.77 24.32 -20.96
CA ARG A 11 -20.19 24.30 -20.63
C ARG A 11 -20.84 23.08 -21.29
N PRO A 12 -21.80 22.42 -20.63
CA PRO A 12 -22.54 21.33 -21.26
C PRO A 12 -23.21 21.85 -22.53
N LEU A 13 -23.22 21.02 -23.58
CA LEU A 13 -23.98 21.33 -24.78
C LEU A 13 -25.46 21.47 -24.39
N PRO A 14 -26.21 22.39 -25.03
CA PRO A 14 -27.64 22.49 -24.81
C PRO A 14 -28.30 21.13 -25.13
N PRO A 15 -29.39 20.74 -24.45
CA PRO A 15 -30.11 19.53 -24.80
C PRO A 15 -30.59 19.59 -26.25
N PHE A 16 -30.31 18.58 -27.05
CA PHE A 16 -30.81 18.45 -28.42
C PHE A 16 -31.22 17.00 -28.70
N ASP A 17 -32.05 16.81 -29.73
CA ASP A 17 -32.48 15.47 -30.10
C ASP A 17 -31.32 14.70 -30.74
N ILE A 18 -31.00 13.57 -30.13
CA ILE A 18 -29.94 12.65 -30.56
C ILE A 18 -30.50 11.36 -31.14
N SER A 19 -31.79 11.33 -31.48
CA SER A 19 -32.44 10.20 -32.16
C SER A 19 -31.68 9.75 -33.41
N PHE A 20 -31.03 10.68 -34.13
CA PHE A 20 -30.19 10.38 -35.29
C PHE A 20 -29.00 9.44 -34.97
N LEU A 21 -28.60 9.31 -33.70
CA LEU A 21 -27.55 8.38 -33.29
C LEU A 21 -27.92 6.94 -33.61
N HIS A 22 -29.21 6.58 -33.58
CA HIS A 22 -29.67 5.23 -33.95
C HIS A 22 -29.27 4.87 -35.40
N ASP A 23 -29.29 5.84 -36.33
CA ASP A 23 -28.99 5.59 -37.74
C ASP A 23 -27.50 5.56 -38.07
N VAL A 24 -26.67 6.19 -37.23
CA VAL A 24 -25.20 6.22 -37.41
C VAL A 24 -24.48 5.17 -36.58
N TRP A 25 -25.10 4.66 -35.53
CA TRP A 25 -24.57 3.64 -34.62
C TRP A 25 -24.06 2.39 -35.34
N HIS A 26 -24.79 1.95 -36.38
CA HIS A 26 -24.49 0.73 -37.12
C HIS A 26 -23.40 0.90 -38.21
N ARG A 27 -22.80 2.09 -38.35
CA ARG A 27 -21.83 2.41 -39.43
C ARG A 27 -20.39 2.00 -39.12
N GLY A 28 -20.17 1.24 -38.04
CA GLY A 28 -18.86 0.71 -37.63
C GLY A 28 -18.44 1.14 -36.23
N THR A 29 -17.35 0.53 -35.74
CA THR A 29 -16.86 0.66 -34.35
C THR A 29 -16.56 2.10 -33.94
N LEU A 30 -15.94 2.89 -34.82
CA LEU A 30 -15.64 4.30 -34.55
C LEU A 30 -16.92 5.13 -34.34
N TRP A 31 -17.94 4.90 -35.16
CA TRP A 31 -19.22 5.61 -35.05
C TRP A 31 -19.97 5.19 -33.80
N ARG A 32 -19.92 3.90 -33.45
CA ARG A 32 -20.47 3.35 -32.21
C ARG A 32 -19.84 4.01 -30.99
N SER A 33 -18.52 3.97 -30.87
CA SER A 33 -17.75 4.61 -29.79
C SER A 33 -18.11 6.09 -29.61
N LYS A 34 -18.11 6.88 -30.70
CA LYS A 34 -18.45 8.30 -30.61
C LYS A 34 -19.92 8.58 -30.32
N SER A 35 -20.81 7.68 -30.71
CA SER A 35 -22.23 7.75 -30.36
C SER A 35 -22.46 7.45 -28.87
N VAL A 36 -21.76 6.45 -28.31
CA VAL A 36 -21.74 6.18 -26.86
C VAL A 36 -21.24 7.40 -26.11
N GLU A 37 -20.10 7.97 -26.52
CA GLU A 37 -19.51 9.14 -25.86
C GLU A 37 -20.48 10.33 -25.83
N LEU A 38 -21.11 10.63 -26.97
CA LEU A 38 -22.07 11.73 -27.06
C LEU A 38 -23.31 11.47 -26.20
N ALA A 39 -23.86 10.26 -26.29
CA ALA A 39 -25.03 9.88 -25.51
C ALA A 39 -24.73 9.93 -24.00
N ALA A 40 -23.58 9.41 -23.55
CA ALA A 40 -23.13 9.44 -22.17
C ALA A 40 -23.09 10.88 -21.63
N ARG A 41 -22.52 11.82 -22.39
CA ARG A 41 -22.46 13.24 -22.00
C ARG A 41 -23.82 13.92 -21.93
N GLN A 42 -24.81 13.45 -22.69
CA GLN A 42 -26.16 14.03 -22.76
C GLN A 42 -27.20 13.31 -21.88
N ALA A 43 -26.87 12.15 -21.31
CA ALA A 43 -27.83 11.28 -20.62
C ALA A 43 -28.51 11.90 -19.39
N LEU A 44 -27.85 12.88 -18.75
CA LEU A 44 -28.42 13.59 -17.62
C LEU A 44 -29.59 14.51 -18.03
N THR A 45 -29.56 15.05 -19.25
CA THR A 45 -30.49 16.10 -19.70
C THR A 45 -31.39 15.68 -20.85
N VAL A 46 -30.99 14.65 -21.62
CA VAL A 46 -31.70 14.20 -22.83
C VAL A 46 -32.22 12.77 -22.63
N PRO A 47 -33.55 12.57 -22.52
CA PRO A 47 -34.13 11.25 -22.32
C PRO A 47 -33.79 10.22 -23.41
N SER A 48 -33.65 10.66 -24.67
CA SER A 48 -33.26 9.78 -25.77
C SER A 48 -31.82 9.27 -25.65
N ALA A 49 -30.88 10.05 -25.08
CA ALA A 49 -29.55 9.56 -24.70
C ALA A 49 -29.63 8.47 -23.66
N LYS A 50 -30.35 8.75 -22.57
CA LYS A 50 -30.48 7.82 -21.47
C LYS A 50 -31.02 6.47 -21.96
N ARG A 51 -32.11 6.49 -22.73
CA ARG A 51 -32.70 5.29 -23.32
C ARG A 51 -31.76 4.56 -24.28
N LEU A 52 -30.99 5.29 -25.09
CA LEU A 52 -30.00 4.70 -26.00
C LEU A 52 -28.92 3.96 -25.20
N LEU A 53 -28.39 4.56 -24.14
CA LEU A 53 -27.40 3.94 -23.28
C LEU A 53 -27.97 2.75 -22.51
N ASP A 54 -29.20 2.86 -21.98
CA ASP A 54 -29.86 1.76 -21.27
C ASP A 54 -30.00 0.53 -22.18
N ASN A 55 -30.46 0.74 -23.42
CA ASN A 55 -30.58 -0.34 -24.40
C ASN A 55 -29.22 -0.91 -24.80
N TRP A 56 -28.20 -0.07 -24.96
CA TRP A 56 -26.86 -0.50 -25.29
C TRP A 56 -26.25 -1.34 -24.16
N LEU A 57 -26.26 -0.82 -22.93
CA LEU A 57 -25.74 -1.50 -21.74
C LEU A 57 -26.45 -2.83 -21.48
N ALA A 58 -27.77 -2.88 -21.65
CA ALA A 58 -28.54 -4.12 -21.52
C ALA A 58 -28.20 -5.16 -22.61
N GLY A 59 -27.77 -4.69 -23.79
CA GLY A 59 -27.34 -5.53 -24.90
C GLY A 59 -25.92 -6.09 -24.76
N ILE A 60 -25.11 -5.59 -23.83
CA ILE A 60 -23.76 -6.11 -23.59
C ILE A 60 -23.85 -7.39 -22.78
N GLN A 61 -23.33 -8.47 -23.36
CA GLN A 61 -23.35 -9.82 -22.82
C GLN A 61 -21.95 -10.41 -22.94
N PRO A 62 -21.23 -10.63 -21.83
CA PRO A 62 -19.89 -11.21 -21.86
C PRO A 62 -19.87 -12.56 -22.59
N GLY A 63 -18.78 -12.85 -23.29
CA GLY A 63 -18.63 -14.07 -24.12
C GLY A 63 -19.38 -14.06 -25.46
N SER A 64 -20.28 -13.10 -25.69
CA SER A 64 -21.01 -12.95 -26.97
C SER A 64 -20.86 -11.57 -27.62
N SER A 65 -20.67 -10.52 -26.83
CA SER A 65 -20.34 -9.18 -27.33
C SER A 65 -18.88 -9.07 -27.76
N GLU A 66 -18.62 -8.19 -28.73
CA GLU A 66 -17.26 -7.85 -29.16
C GLU A 66 -16.47 -7.25 -27.98
N GLU A 67 -15.21 -7.64 -27.80
CA GLU A 67 -14.34 -7.12 -26.74
C GLU A 67 -14.23 -5.58 -26.78
N THR A 68 -14.23 -5.00 -27.97
CA THR A 68 -14.24 -3.54 -28.16
C THR A 68 -15.46 -2.89 -27.52
N ASP A 69 -16.64 -3.53 -27.59
CA ASP A 69 -17.86 -2.99 -26.99
C ASP A 69 -17.86 -3.10 -25.46
N ILE A 70 -17.28 -4.18 -24.94
CA ILE A 70 -17.05 -4.35 -23.51
C ILE A 70 -16.13 -3.24 -23.01
N MET A 71 -14.99 -3.03 -23.67
CA MET A 71 -14.02 -2.00 -23.28
C MET A 71 -14.59 -0.58 -23.33
N LEU A 72 -15.49 -0.28 -24.25
CA LEU A 72 -16.17 1.02 -24.31
C LEU A 72 -16.96 1.36 -23.03
N ILE A 73 -17.48 0.36 -22.31
CA ILE A 73 -18.12 0.59 -21.00
C ILE A 73 -17.11 1.19 -20.03
N PHE A 74 -15.93 0.58 -19.93
CA PHE A 74 -14.90 0.96 -18.99
C PHE A 74 -14.21 2.27 -19.39
N GLU A 75 -13.93 2.46 -20.68
CA GLU A 75 -13.34 3.70 -21.22
C GLU A 75 -14.20 4.93 -20.90
N TYR A 76 -15.53 4.79 -20.99
CA TYR A 76 -16.48 5.86 -20.69
C TYR A 76 -17.07 5.79 -19.28
N LEU A 77 -16.59 4.88 -18.42
CA LEU A 77 -17.08 4.71 -17.06
C LEU A 77 -17.05 6.01 -16.24
N PRO A 78 -16.03 6.89 -16.31
CA PRO A 78 -16.06 8.16 -15.58
C PRO A 78 -17.20 9.10 -16.00
N ILE A 79 -17.61 9.05 -17.28
CA ILE A 79 -18.73 9.84 -17.79
C ILE A 79 -20.04 9.17 -17.37
N LEU A 80 -20.16 7.86 -17.57
CA LEU A 80 -21.35 7.07 -17.25
C LEU A 80 -21.66 7.11 -15.75
N ALA A 81 -20.66 6.96 -14.89
CA ALA A 81 -20.79 7.03 -13.43
C ALA A 81 -21.20 8.42 -12.90
N ARG A 82 -21.14 9.46 -13.75
CA ARG A 82 -21.66 10.80 -13.45
C ARG A 82 -23.06 11.04 -14.01
N THR A 83 -23.50 10.32 -15.03
CA THR A 83 -24.76 10.62 -15.74
C THR A 83 -25.82 9.54 -15.61
N MET A 84 -25.42 8.33 -15.19
CA MET A 84 -26.28 7.17 -15.05
C MET A 84 -26.34 6.71 -13.58
N PRO A 85 -27.51 6.24 -13.10
CA PRO A 85 -27.61 5.68 -11.75
C PRO A 85 -26.97 4.28 -11.66
N PRO A 86 -26.56 3.84 -10.45
CA PRO A 86 -25.83 2.58 -10.26
C PRO A 86 -26.51 1.34 -10.82
N ASN A 87 -27.85 1.26 -10.74
CA ASN A 87 -28.61 0.10 -11.20
C ASN A 87 -28.41 -0.19 -12.69
N ASN A 88 -28.07 0.81 -13.50
CA ASN A 88 -27.88 0.67 -14.94
C ASN A 88 -26.45 0.23 -15.28
N LEU A 89 -25.48 0.54 -14.42
CA LEU A 89 -24.05 0.23 -14.64
C LEU A 89 -23.64 -1.08 -13.97
N ARG A 90 -24.28 -1.41 -12.85
CA ARG A 90 -23.88 -2.52 -11.98
C ARG A 90 -23.79 -3.85 -12.71
N TYR A 91 -24.91 -4.29 -13.28
CA TYR A 91 -25.00 -5.58 -13.97
C TYR A 91 -24.00 -5.72 -15.14
N PRO A 92 -23.94 -4.80 -16.13
CA PRO A 92 -23.03 -4.97 -17.26
C PRO A 92 -21.56 -4.93 -16.83
N VAL A 93 -21.17 -4.06 -15.89
CA VAL A 93 -19.79 -3.96 -15.43
C VAL A 93 -19.38 -5.18 -14.60
N GLU A 94 -20.19 -5.59 -13.62
CA GLU A 94 -19.88 -6.76 -12.77
C GLU A 94 -19.76 -8.04 -13.61
N ASN A 95 -20.65 -8.26 -14.59
CA ASN A 95 -20.58 -9.44 -15.45
C ASN A 95 -19.37 -9.42 -16.38
N CYS A 96 -19.03 -8.26 -16.97
CA CYS A 96 -17.84 -8.14 -17.81
C CYS A 96 -16.55 -8.36 -17.01
N LEU A 97 -16.49 -7.85 -15.78
CA LEU A 97 -15.37 -8.09 -14.85
C LEU A 97 -15.26 -9.57 -14.48
N ALA A 98 -16.39 -10.20 -14.12
CA ALA A 98 -16.42 -11.60 -13.70
C ALA A 98 -15.99 -12.54 -14.84
N GLU A 99 -16.44 -12.28 -16.07
CA GLU A 99 -16.04 -13.03 -17.25
C GLU A 99 -14.56 -12.81 -17.57
N ALA A 100 -14.08 -11.56 -17.57
CA ALA A 100 -12.67 -11.28 -17.84
C ALA A 100 -11.74 -11.93 -16.80
N PHE A 101 -12.18 -11.96 -15.54
CA PHE A 101 -11.48 -12.61 -14.44
C PHE A 101 -11.48 -14.15 -14.56
N SER A 102 -12.61 -14.77 -14.95
CA SER A 102 -12.71 -16.23 -15.09
C SER A 102 -11.72 -16.79 -16.12
N HIS A 103 -11.48 -16.03 -17.19
CA HIS A 103 -10.49 -16.36 -18.23
C HIS A 103 -9.06 -15.89 -17.90
N LYS A 104 -8.84 -15.21 -16.77
CA LYS A 104 -7.57 -14.58 -16.38
C LYS A 104 -6.95 -13.75 -17.51
N SER A 105 -7.79 -13.00 -18.21
CA SER A 105 -7.43 -12.31 -19.45
C SER A 105 -6.74 -10.96 -19.19
N ASP A 106 -5.95 -10.49 -20.15
CA ASP A 106 -5.43 -9.10 -20.17
C ASP A 106 -6.57 -8.06 -20.16
N CYS A 107 -7.76 -8.46 -20.60
CA CYS A 107 -8.96 -7.64 -20.53
C CYS A 107 -9.28 -7.25 -19.07
N PHE A 108 -9.14 -8.17 -18.11
CA PHE A 108 -9.38 -7.88 -16.68
C PHE A 108 -8.41 -6.80 -16.15
N VAL A 109 -7.14 -6.90 -16.54
CA VAL A 109 -6.12 -5.89 -16.21
C VAL A 109 -6.50 -4.52 -16.75
N ASN A 110 -6.92 -4.44 -18.01
CA ASN A 110 -7.31 -3.17 -18.62
C ASN A 110 -8.58 -2.59 -17.97
N GLN A 111 -9.54 -3.45 -17.62
CA GLN A 111 -10.74 -3.04 -16.89
C GLN A 111 -10.41 -2.48 -15.51
N LEU A 112 -9.51 -3.10 -14.75
CA LEU A 112 -9.05 -2.58 -13.45
C LEU A 112 -8.39 -1.21 -13.58
N ARG A 113 -7.54 -1.00 -14.60
CA ARG A 113 -6.91 0.30 -14.87
C ARG A 113 -7.95 1.40 -15.13
N LEU A 114 -8.97 1.10 -15.93
CA LEU A 114 -10.04 2.05 -16.23
C LEU A 114 -10.98 2.30 -15.04
N ILE A 115 -11.20 1.30 -14.18
CA ILE A 115 -11.91 1.48 -12.91
C ILE A 115 -11.11 2.41 -11.98
N ARG A 116 -9.80 2.20 -11.86
CA ARG A 116 -8.90 3.06 -11.09
C ARG A 116 -9.02 4.51 -11.55
N ASP A 117 -8.88 4.76 -12.85
CA ASP A 117 -8.99 6.10 -13.43
C ASP A 117 -10.38 6.72 -13.16
N CYS A 118 -11.44 5.90 -13.15
CA CYS A 118 -12.79 6.34 -12.77
C CYS A 118 -12.89 6.69 -11.29
N LEU A 119 -12.28 5.92 -10.39
CA LEU A 119 -12.27 6.19 -8.95
C LEU A 119 -11.45 7.44 -8.62
N GLU A 120 -10.40 7.76 -9.37
CA GLU A 120 -9.64 8.99 -9.20
C GLU A 120 -10.38 10.24 -9.71
N CYS A 121 -11.41 10.06 -10.54
CA CYS A 121 -12.25 11.16 -11.00
C CYS A 121 -13.14 11.70 -9.87
N GLU A 122 -12.94 12.96 -9.47
CA GLU A 122 -13.73 13.62 -8.42
C GLU A 122 -15.21 13.83 -8.80
N ARG A 123 -15.54 13.76 -10.10
CA ARG A 123 -16.85 14.17 -10.64
C ARG A 123 -17.90 13.05 -10.70
N ILE A 124 -17.58 11.82 -10.31
CA ILE A 124 -18.53 10.70 -10.34
C ILE A 124 -19.50 10.77 -9.15
N HIS A 125 -20.71 10.21 -9.33
CA HIS A 125 -21.69 10.15 -8.23
C HIS A 125 -21.23 9.21 -7.11
N GLU A 126 -21.45 9.62 -5.86
CA GLU A 126 -21.01 8.88 -4.67
C GLU A 126 -21.58 7.45 -4.60
N ALA A 127 -22.82 7.25 -5.05
CA ALA A 127 -23.42 5.92 -5.12
C ALA A 127 -22.68 4.99 -6.11
N ASN A 128 -22.22 5.53 -7.25
CA ASN A 128 -21.42 4.79 -8.22
C ASN A 128 -20.00 4.54 -7.68
N ARG A 129 -19.39 5.52 -7.01
CA ARG A 129 -18.09 5.37 -6.33
C ARG A 129 -18.13 4.25 -5.29
N THR A 130 -19.14 4.29 -4.43
CA THR A 130 -19.40 3.28 -3.38
C THR A 130 -19.49 1.89 -3.98
N TRP A 131 -20.30 1.73 -5.04
CA TRP A 131 -20.46 0.45 -5.71
C TRP A 131 -19.18 -0.02 -6.42
N LEU A 132 -18.44 0.86 -7.10
CA LEU A 132 -17.15 0.51 -7.72
C LEU A 132 -16.13 0.03 -6.68
N CYS A 133 -16.07 0.67 -5.51
CA CYS A 133 -15.22 0.21 -4.40
C CYS A 133 -15.62 -1.19 -3.94
N GLN A 134 -16.93 -1.48 -3.81
CA GLN A 134 -17.44 -2.82 -3.46
C GLN A 134 -17.11 -3.86 -4.54
N ALA A 135 -17.19 -3.49 -5.82
CA ALA A 135 -16.88 -4.38 -6.92
C ALA A 135 -15.40 -4.79 -6.90
N VAL A 136 -14.48 -3.84 -6.72
CA VAL A 136 -13.03 -4.14 -6.59
C VAL A 136 -12.74 -4.94 -5.31
N GLU A 137 -13.36 -4.58 -4.19
CA GLU A 137 -13.21 -5.31 -2.92
C GLU A 137 -13.61 -6.78 -3.05
N GLY A 138 -14.64 -7.10 -3.83
CA GLY A 138 -15.09 -8.46 -4.06
C GLY A 138 -14.02 -9.41 -4.62
N TYR A 139 -12.96 -8.87 -5.25
CA TYR A 139 -11.87 -9.67 -5.80
C TYR A 139 -10.69 -9.88 -4.82
N PHE A 140 -10.65 -9.21 -3.66
CA PHE A 140 -9.54 -9.30 -2.71
C PHE A 140 -9.27 -10.75 -2.25
N SER A 141 -10.33 -11.47 -1.94
CA SER A 141 -10.25 -12.88 -1.52
C SER A 141 -10.12 -13.85 -2.69
N LEU A 142 -10.50 -13.44 -3.90
CA LEU A 142 -10.55 -14.31 -5.09
C LEU A 142 -9.23 -14.36 -5.85
N ILE A 143 -8.50 -13.25 -5.92
CA ILE A 143 -7.22 -13.20 -6.62
C ILE A 143 -6.15 -13.79 -5.69
N ASN A 144 -5.43 -14.79 -6.18
CA ASN A 144 -4.25 -15.31 -5.48
C ASN A 144 -3.12 -14.28 -5.58
N GLU A 145 -2.37 -14.07 -4.51
CA GLU A 145 -1.22 -13.17 -4.47
C GLU A 145 -0.14 -13.50 -5.52
N ASP A 146 0.09 -14.78 -5.81
CA ASP A 146 1.03 -15.25 -6.83
C ASP A 146 0.51 -15.05 -8.28
N SER A 147 -0.74 -14.58 -8.43
CA SER A 147 -1.33 -14.33 -9.73
C SER A 147 -0.66 -13.13 -10.43
N PRO A 148 -0.42 -13.20 -11.75
CA PRO A 148 0.04 -12.03 -12.51
C PRO A 148 -0.96 -10.87 -12.50
N LEU A 149 -2.22 -11.11 -12.09
CA LEU A 149 -3.25 -10.08 -11.93
C LEU A 149 -3.10 -9.27 -10.63
N TRP A 150 -2.36 -9.80 -9.65
CA TRP A 150 -2.28 -9.23 -8.30
C TRP A 150 -1.65 -7.82 -8.27
N PRO A 151 -0.54 -7.54 -8.98
CA PRO A 151 0.05 -6.20 -8.96
C PRO A 151 -0.93 -5.12 -9.45
N GLU A 152 -1.58 -5.36 -10.59
CA GLU A 152 -2.60 -4.49 -11.17
C GLU A 152 -3.82 -4.31 -10.25
N TYR A 153 -4.23 -5.37 -9.56
CA TYR A 153 -5.28 -5.31 -8.56
C TYR A 153 -4.89 -4.43 -7.37
N VAL A 154 -3.66 -4.56 -6.86
CA VAL A 154 -3.14 -3.74 -5.77
C VAL A 154 -3.14 -2.27 -6.21
N GLU A 155 -2.63 -1.95 -7.41
CA GLU A 155 -2.63 -0.60 -7.96
C GLU A 155 -4.05 -0.01 -8.06
N CYS A 156 -5.03 -0.78 -8.53
CA CYS A 156 -6.43 -0.32 -8.53
C CYS A 156 -6.97 -0.12 -7.11
N SER A 157 -6.58 -0.97 -6.17
CA SER A 157 -7.01 -0.92 -4.77
C SER A 157 -6.57 0.37 -4.08
N LEU A 158 -5.45 0.97 -4.49
CA LEU A 158 -4.94 2.22 -3.92
C LEU A 158 -5.89 3.42 -4.14
N SER A 159 -6.81 3.34 -5.11
CA SER A 159 -7.76 4.41 -5.43
C SER A 159 -9.13 4.21 -4.75
N LEU A 160 -9.29 3.16 -3.93
CA LEU A 160 -10.46 2.97 -3.08
C LEU A 160 -10.44 3.98 -1.93
N SER A 161 -11.62 4.28 -1.38
CA SER A 161 -11.68 5.10 -0.17
C SER A 161 -11.16 4.32 1.05
N THR A 162 -10.59 5.06 2.01
CA THR A 162 -9.98 4.52 3.24
C THR A 162 -10.86 3.48 3.93
N LYS A 163 -12.18 3.68 3.96
CA LYS A 163 -13.14 2.74 4.57
C LYS A 163 -13.03 1.32 3.99
N TYR A 164 -12.90 1.20 2.67
CA TYR A 164 -12.82 -0.10 1.99
C TYR A 164 -11.43 -0.71 2.16
N LEU A 165 -10.38 0.12 2.06
CA LEU A 165 -9.01 -0.32 2.32
C LEU A 165 -8.89 -0.92 3.73
N GLU A 166 -9.39 -0.24 4.76
CA GLU A 166 -9.35 -0.76 6.13
C GLU A 166 -10.14 -2.05 6.27
N ARG A 167 -11.36 -2.12 5.74
CA ARG A 167 -12.17 -3.35 5.84
C ARG A 167 -11.49 -4.56 5.20
N MET A 168 -10.81 -4.38 4.07
CA MET A 168 -10.11 -5.47 3.38
C MET A 168 -8.79 -5.83 4.08
N THR A 169 -8.04 -4.82 4.51
CA THR A 169 -6.62 -5.01 4.85
C THR A 169 -6.35 -5.02 6.35
N SER A 170 -7.29 -4.68 7.22
CA SER A 170 -7.11 -4.57 8.68
C SER A 170 -7.26 -5.91 9.42
N PRO A 171 -6.18 -6.50 9.96
CA PRO A 171 -6.27 -7.73 10.74
C PRO A 171 -7.21 -7.67 11.94
N SER A 172 -7.34 -6.50 12.60
CA SER A 172 -8.26 -6.32 13.73
C SER A 172 -9.73 -6.40 13.34
N GLY A 173 -10.05 -6.18 12.06
CA GLY A 173 -11.40 -6.29 11.52
C GLY A 173 -11.78 -7.69 11.06
N TRP A 174 -10.84 -8.63 11.01
CA TRP A 174 -11.08 -9.97 10.48
C TRP A 174 -11.58 -10.94 11.54
N TRP A 175 -12.45 -11.86 11.10
CA TRP A 175 -12.90 -12.96 11.95
C TRP A 175 -11.79 -13.99 12.21
N GLU A 176 -10.98 -14.26 11.18
CA GLU A 176 -9.85 -15.18 11.24
C GLU A 176 -8.66 -14.57 10.51
N VAL A 177 -7.48 -14.64 11.15
CA VAL A 177 -6.23 -14.18 10.56
C VAL A 177 -5.53 -15.39 9.93
N SER A 178 -5.43 -15.42 8.61
CA SER A 178 -4.73 -16.47 7.85
C SER A 178 -3.47 -15.92 7.17
N SER A 179 -2.51 -16.79 6.87
CA SER A 179 -1.29 -16.42 6.13
C SER A 179 -1.57 -15.76 4.80
N ASP A 180 -2.47 -16.31 3.97
CA ASP A 180 -2.84 -15.73 2.66
C ASP A 180 -3.39 -14.31 2.81
N LEU A 181 -4.30 -14.12 3.78
CA LEU A 181 -4.93 -12.83 4.01
C LEU A 181 -3.92 -11.79 4.54
N LEU A 182 -3.00 -12.22 5.41
CA LEU A 182 -1.92 -11.39 5.90
C LEU A 182 -0.96 -10.94 4.80
N ARG A 183 -0.53 -11.84 3.91
CA ARG A 183 0.35 -11.47 2.79
C ARG A 183 -0.31 -10.46 1.86
N LYS A 184 -1.56 -10.72 1.48
CA LYS A 184 -2.35 -9.82 0.62
C LYS A 184 -2.52 -8.44 1.25
N SER A 185 -2.88 -8.39 2.53
CA SER A 185 -2.97 -7.16 3.29
C SER A 185 -1.63 -6.44 3.33
N MET A 186 -0.56 -7.15 3.64
CA MET A 186 0.78 -6.59 3.77
C MET A 186 1.27 -5.98 2.47
N ARG A 187 1.06 -6.67 1.35
CA ARG A 187 1.40 -6.17 0.02
C ARG A 187 0.63 -4.88 -0.31
N THR A 188 -0.68 -4.88 -0.05
CA THR A 188 -1.55 -3.73 -0.32
C THR A 188 -1.20 -2.53 0.55
N ARG A 189 -1.00 -2.75 1.86
CA ARG A 189 -0.65 -1.69 2.81
C ARG A 189 0.77 -1.16 2.62
N SER A 190 1.69 -1.99 2.15
CA SER A 190 3.03 -1.52 1.79
C SER A 190 3.01 -0.68 0.52
N ALA A 191 2.17 -1.03 -0.46
CA ALA A 191 1.95 -0.18 -1.62
C ALA A 191 1.30 1.17 -1.24
N LEU A 192 0.34 1.18 -0.29
CA LEU A 192 -0.17 2.43 0.29
C LEU A 192 0.92 3.23 1.01
N ALA A 193 1.77 2.56 1.77
CA ALA A 193 2.89 3.18 2.48
C ALA A 193 3.99 3.71 1.55
N ALA A 194 4.05 3.21 0.30
CA ALA A 194 4.95 3.67 -0.74
C ALA A 194 4.44 4.94 -1.47
N ARG A 195 3.20 5.37 -1.22
CA ARG A 195 2.64 6.56 -1.86
C ARG A 195 3.27 7.85 -1.35
N THR A 196 3.71 8.69 -2.27
CA THR A 196 4.35 9.98 -1.95
C THR A 196 3.39 11.15 -1.80
N ASP A 197 2.11 10.97 -2.14
CA ASP A 197 1.06 12.00 -2.09
C ASP A 197 0.23 11.97 -0.79
N THR A 198 0.61 11.10 0.15
CA THR A 198 -0.03 10.96 1.47
C THR A 198 0.86 11.59 2.55
N THR A 199 0.25 12.19 3.58
CA THR A 199 0.96 12.94 4.63
C THR A 199 1.73 12.07 5.62
N ALA A 200 1.23 10.87 5.94
CA ALA A 200 1.86 9.93 6.88
C ALA A 200 1.71 8.48 6.39
N PRO A 201 2.33 8.12 5.26
CA PRO A 201 2.02 6.88 4.55
C PRO A 201 2.46 5.62 5.35
N LEU A 202 3.56 5.68 6.10
CA LEU A 202 4.07 4.53 6.86
C LEU A 202 3.14 4.04 7.97
N VAL A 203 2.18 4.86 8.44
CA VAL A 203 1.20 4.46 9.46
C VAL A 203 0.36 3.25 9.03
N TRP A 204 0.16 3.06 7.72
CA TRP A 204 -0.52 1.89 7.16
C TRP A 204 0.18 0.56 7.46
N LEU A 205 1.47 0.57 7.79
CA LEU A 205 2.22 -0.64 8.11
C LEU A 205 1.98 -1.14 9.54
N ASN A 206 1.57 -0.25 10.45
CA ASN A 206 1.57 -0.51 11.90
C ASN A 206 0.82 -1.77 12.30
N GLU A 207 -0.45 -1.86 11.91
CA GLU A 207 -1.29 -2.98 12.30
C GLU A 207 -0.84 -4.29 11.63
N SER A 208 -0.32 -4.22 10.41
CA SER A 208 0.21 -5.37 9.69
C SER A 208 1.50 -5.88 10.35
N ILE A 209 2.38 -4.98 10.80
CA ILE A 209 3.57 -5.34 11.58
C ILE A 209 3.15 -6.08 12.85
N ASP A 210 2.18 -5.54 13.60
CA ASP A 210 1.71 -6.14 14.85
C ASP A 210 1.12 -7.55 14.61
N ALA A 211 0.36 -7.74 13.52
CA ALA A 211 -0.20 -9.04 13.16
C ALA A 211 0.87 -10.06 12.71
N HIS A 212 1.89 -9.63 11.94
CA HIS A 212 2.97 -10.50 11.50
C HIS A 212 3.93 -10.89 12.62
N ALA A 213 4.02 -10.10 13.70
CA ALA A 213 4.80 -10.48 14.87
C ALA A 213 4.37 -11.85 15.41
N GLN A 214 3.06 -12.14 15.36
CA GLN A 214 2.48 -13.41 15.82
C GLN A 214 2.55 -14.56 14.81
N GLN A 215 3.08 -14.33 13.60
CA GLN A 215 3.06 -15.29 12.49
C GLN A 215 4.46 -15.50 11.91
N ILE A 216 5.26 -16.33 12.60
CA ILE A 216 6.69 -16.54 12.32
C ILE A 216 6.98 -16.83 10.85
N LEU A 217 6.17 -17.67 10.19
CA LEU A 217 6.37 -18.08 8.80
C LEU A 217 6.20 -16.92 7.79
N GLU A 218 5.53 -15.84 8.19
CA GLU A 218 5.21 -14.70 7.33
C GLU A 218 6.09 -13.48 7.57
N GLN A 219 6.94 -13.51 8.60
CA GLN A 219 7.80 -12.38 8.99
C GLN A 219 8.80 -11.98 7.90
N ASP A 220 9.38 -12.95 7.19
CA ASP A 220 10.33 -12.67 6.10
C ASP A 220 9.63 -11.97 4.92
N TYR A 221 8.40 -12.39 4.63
CA TYR A 221 7.57 -11.79 3.58
C TYR A 221 7.20 -10.34 3.93
N SER A 222 6.81 -10.08 5.18
CA SER A 222 6.47 -8.73 5.61
C SER A 222 7.67 -7.79 5.58
N LEU A 223 8.86 -8.24 5.97
CA LEU A 223 10.09 -7.45 5.88
C LEU A 223 10.39 -7.02 4.44
N ARG A 224 10.18 -7.90 3.43
CA ARG A 224 10.33 -7.52 2.01
C ARG A 224 9.36 -6.41 1.62
N CYS A 225 8.11 -6.51 2.05
CA CYS A 225 7.11 -5.49 1.76
C CYS A 225 7.42 -4.15 2.45
N ILE A 226 7.87 -4.18 3.71
CA ILE A 226 8.29 -2.98 4.47
C ILE A 226 9.48 -2.32 3.80
N MET A 227 10.47 -3.09 3.35
CA MET A 227 11.64 -2.59 2.63
C MET A 227 11.23 -1.73 1.43
N GLU A 228 10.31 -2.22 0.59
CA GLU A 228 9.84 -1.49 -0.59
C GLU A 228 9.17 -0.16 -0.22
N ALA A 229 8.33 -0.15 0.82
CA ALA A 229 7.71 1.09 1.31
C ALA A 229 8.74 2.10 1.84
N LEU A 230 9.73 1.63 2.61
CA LEU A 230 10.77 2.47 3.18
C LEU A 230 11.74 3.02 2.13
N ARG A 231 11.93 2.31 1.02
CA ARG A 231 12.83 2.71 -0.06
C ARG A 231 12.41 4.03 -0.71
N VAL A 232 11.10 4.29 -0.77
CA VAL A 232 10.52 5.52 -1.32
C VAL A 232 10.13 6.55 -0.25
N ALA A 233 10.19 6.16 1.02
CA ALA A 233 9.85 7.03 2.13
C ALA A 233 10.78 8.26 2.18
N ARG A 234 10.19 9.43 2.47
CA ARG A 234 10.97 10.66 2.65
C ARG A 234 11.67 10.61 4.00
N GLN A 235 12.97 10.34 3.98
CA GLN A 235 13.79 10.06 5.16
C GLN A 235 13.72 11.16 6.22
N ASP A 236 13.79 12.43 5.83
CA ASP A 236 13.78 13.56 6.77
C ASP A 236 12.38 14.14 7.05
N ASP A 237 11.33 13.52 6.52
CA ASP A 237 9.97 14.00 6.75
C ASP A 237 9.55 13.78 8.23
N PRO A 238 8.95 14.78 8.89
CA PRO A 238 8.53 14.64 10.28
C PRO A 238 7.60 13.45 10.53
N ALA A 239 6.74 13.08 9.58
CA ALA A 239 5.85 11.93 9.72
C ALA A 239 6.63 10.61 9.68
N THR A 240 7.63 10.49 8.81
CA THR A 240 8.54 9.32 8.76
C THR A 240 9.29 9.15 10.07
N LYS A 241 9.88 10.23 10.58
CA LYS A 241 10.58 10.23 11.86
C LYS A 241 9.65 9.89 13.03
N HIS A 242 8.45 10.46 13.07
CA HIS A 242 7.48 10.16 14.11
C HIS A 242 7.08 8.68 14.09
N TRP A 243 6.79 8.12 12.92
CA TRP A 243 6.51 6.70 12.75
C TRP A 243 7.66 5.82 13.23
N PHE A 244 8.90 6.16 12.89
CA PHE A 244 10.08 5.41 13.33
C PHE A 244 10.25 5.43 14.87
N LEU A 245 10.01 6.57 15.52
CA LEU A 245 10.04 6.66 16.98
C LEU A 245 8.89 5.90 17.65
N GLN A 246 7.71 5.85 17.03
CA GLN A 246 6.62 4.99 17.49
C GLN A 246 7.01 3.51 17.39
N LEU A 247 7.65 3.09 16.30
CA LEU A 247 8.17 1.73 16.13
C LEU A 247 9.20 1.40 17.23
N MET A 248 10.14 2.30 17.51
CA MET A 248 11.11 2.17 18.60
C MET A 248 10.41 1.95 19.95
N ALA A 249 9.42 2.78 20.28
CA ALA A 249 8.64 2.64 21.51
C ALA A 249 7.88 1.30 21.58
N ARG A 250 7.30 0.84 20.47
CA ARG A 250 6.64 -0.48 20.38
C ARG A 250 7.61 -1.62 20.63
N THR A 251 8.81 -1.60 20.03
CA THR A 251 9.85 -2.59 20.33
C THR A 251 10.22 -2.61 21.80
N GLN A 252 10.35 -1.44 22.44
CA GLN A 252 10.67 -1.36 23.87
C GLN A 252 9.58 -1.99 24.74
N VAL A 253 8.31 -1.70 24.44
CA VAL A 253 7.16 -2.31 25.11
C VAL A 253 7.16 -3.83 24.90
N ALA A 254 7.42 -4.29 23.68
CA ALA A 254 7.46 -5.72 23.37
C ALA A 254 8.51 -6.48 24.21
N PHE A 255 9.70 -5.92 24.40
CA PHE A 255 10.73 -6.54 25.25
C PHE A 255 10.33 -6.63 26.73
N ASN A 256 9.46 -5.73 27.21
CA ASN A 256 8.99 -5.72 28.59
C ASN A 256 7.74 -6.58 28.82
N GLU A 257 6.81 -6.59 27.86
CA GLU A 257 5.45 -7.10 28.06
C GLU A 257 5.17 -8.42 27.32
N MET A 258 5.88 -8.71 26.23
CA MET A 258 5.64 -9.94 25.48
C MET A 258 6.42 -11.11 26.09
N GLU A 259 5.83 -12.31 26.07
CA GLU A 259 6.53 -13.53 26.48
C GLU A 259 7.31 -14.13 25.30
N ASP A 260 6.71 -14.13 24.11
CA ASP A 260 7.28 -14.74 22.91
C ASP A 260 8.49 -13.96 22.38
N GLU A 261 9.66 -14.60 22.43
CA GLU A 261 10.92 -14.01 21.94
C GLU A 261 10.89 -13.82 20.42
N SER A 262 10.19 -14.68 19.67
CA SER A 262 10.16 -14.58 18.20
C SER A 262 9.49 -13.28 17.73
N SER A 263 8.39 -12.89 18.37
CA SER A 263 7.69 -11.64 18.14
C SER A 263 8.55 -10.42 18.47
N LYS A 264 9.27 -10.44 19.60
CA LYS A 264 10.17 -9.36 20.02
C LYS A 264 11.28 -9.14 19.01
N LEU A 265 11.92 -10.23 18.59
CA LEU A 265 13.02 -10.19 17.64
C LEU A 265 12.55 -9.75 16.25
N TYR A 266 11.33 -10.12 15.84
CA TYR A 266 10.73 -9.59 14.61
C TYR A 266 10.50 -8.07 14.66
N LEU A 267 9.92 -7.54 15.73
CA LEU A 267 9.76 -6.09 15.87
C LEU A 267 11.11 -5.37 15.86
N CYS A 268 12.12 -5.98 16.49
CA CYS A 268 13.50 -5.49 16.42
C CYS A 268 14.08 -5.55 15.00
N ASP A 269 13.81 -6.62 14.24
CA ASP A 269 14.20 -6.75 12.84
C ASP A 269 13.57 -5.66 11.97
N VAL A 270 12.28 -5.34 12.18
CA VAL A 270 11.60 -4.23 11.49
C VAL A 270 12.27 -2.89 11.82
N PHE A 271 12.64 -2.68 13.08
CA PHE A 271 13.36 -1.47 13.51
C PHE A 271 14.76 -1.38 12.89
N MET A 272 15.53 -2.47 12.87
CA MET A 272 16.86 -2.50 12.25
C MET A 272 16.78 -2.26 10.74
N LEU A 273 15.84 -2.93 10.05
CA LEU A 273 15.58 -2.71 8.63
C LEU A 273 15.22 -1.24 8.38
N SER A 274 14.31 -0.67 9.19
CA SER A 274 13.92 0.74 9.08
C SER A 274 15.11 1.68 9.24
N SER A 275 15.98 1.41 10.21
CA SER A 275 17.20 2.20 10.44
C SER A 275 18.13 2.16 9.21
N ILE A 276 18.33 0.98 8.63
CA ILE A 276 19.18 0.77 7.45
C ILE A 276 18.58 1.48 6.23
N MET A 277 17.28 1.30 5.97
CA MET A 277 16.60 1.89 4.82
C MET A 277 16.58 3.43 4.89
N LEU A 278 16.21 3.99 6.05
CA LEU A 278 16.11 5.43 6.26
C LEU A 278 17.48 6.13 6.33
N SER A 279 18.54 5.41 6.72
CA SER A 279 19.91 5.95 6.66
C SER A 279 20.47 6.05 5.23
N GLY A 280 19.89 5.32 4.27
CA GLY A 280 20.37 5.19 2.90
C GLY A 280 21.55 4.20 2.71
N LEU A 281 22.07 3.59 3.79
CA LEU A 281 23.23 2.69 3.69
C LEU A 281 22.96 1.40 2.91
N TRP A 282 21.70 0.98 2.80
CA TRP A 282 21.31 -0.14 1.94
C TRP A 282 21.80 0.01 0.49
N SER A 283 22.01 1.24 0.02
CA SER A 283 22.50 1.50 -1.35
C SER A 283 23.92 1.03 -1.62
N PHE A 284 24.70 0.72 -0.56
CA PHE A 284 26.04 0.15 -0.66
C PHE A 284 26.04 -1.38 -0.64
N GLU A 285 24.91 -2.01 -0.33
CA GLU A 285 24.81 -3.47 -0.31
C GLU A 285 24.63 -4.02 -1.73
N PRO A 286 25.48 -4.97 -2.16
CA PRO A 286 25.38 -5.56 -3.50
C PRO A 286 24.10 -6.39 -3.67
N ASP A 287 23.59 -6.96 -2.57
CA ASP A 287 22.36 -7.73 -2.54
C ASP A 287 21.46 -7.21 -1.40
N ILE A 288 20.45 -6.43 -1.77
CA ILE A 288 19.50 -5.87 -0.81
C ILE A 288 18.60 -6.95 -0.19
N GLU A 289 18.33 -8.05 -0.91
CA GLU A 289 17.53 -9.17 -0.39
C GLU A 289 18.25 -9.88 0.75
N ALA A 290 19.58 -9.85 0.77
CA ALA A 290 20.37 -10.35 1.89
C ALA A 290 20.15 -9.52 3.17
N VAL A 291 19.78 -8.24 3.08
CA VAL A 291 19.42 -7.42 4.25
C VAL A 291 18.07 -7.86 4.81
N VAL A 292 17.14 -8.30 3.96
CA VAL A 292 15.80 -8.73 4.36
C VAL A 292 15.78 -10.17 4.87
N SER A 293 16.50 -11.08 4.22
CA SER A 293 16.50 -12.51 4.57
C SER A 293 17.43 -12.88 5.73
N SER A 294 18.36 -12.00 6.11
CA SER A 294 19.35 -12.28 7.17
C SER A 294 19.32 -11.25 8.30
N ARG A 295 18.89 -11.71 9.48
CA ARG A 295 19.01 -10.95 10.74
C ARG A 295 20.45 -10.55 11.03
N THR A 296 21.41 -11.43 10.79
CA THR A 296 22.83 -11.15 11.03
C THR A 296 23.33 -9.98 10.16
N ASN A 297 22.85 -9.87 8.92
CA ASN A 297 23.19 -8.73 8.06
C ASN A 297 22.59 -7.43 8.63
N ARG A 298 21.32 -7.45 9.07
CA ARG A 298 20.70 -6.30 9.74
C ARG A 298 21.48 -5.87 10.98
N GLN A 299 21.82 -6.82 11.85
CA GLN A 299 22.60 -6.61 13.06
C GLN A 299 24.00 -6.02 12.77
N THR A 300 24.61 -6.39 11.64
CA THR A 300 25.93 -5.90 11.23
C THR A 300 25.88 -4.48 10.68
N LEU A 301 24.83 -4.13 9.93
CA LEU A 301 24.66 -2.82 9.29
C LEU A 301 24.06 -1.76 10.22
N MET A 302 23.25 -2.18 11.19
CA MET A 302 22.56 -1.29 12.14
C MET A 302 23.46 -0.23 12.79
N PRO A 303 24.69 -0.54 13.28
CA PRO A 303 25.53 0.46 13.94
C PRO A 303 25.87 1.65 13.05
N ALA A 304 26.29 1.39 11.81
CA ALA A 304 26.62 2.43 10.85
C ALA A 304 25.34 3.18 10.40
N ALA A 305 24.24 2.46 10.22
CA ALA A 305 22.97 3.02 9.77
C ALA A 305 22.42 4.05 10.76
N LEU A 306 22.33 3.69 12.04
CA LEU A 306 21.85 4.61 13.06
C LEU A 306 22.80 5.78 13.30
N ALA A 307 24.12 5.55 13.26
CA ALA A 307 25.09 6.65 13.38
C ALA A 307 24.95 7.65 12.23
N SER A 308 24.78 7.17 11.00
CA SER A 308 24.53 8.01 9.82
C SER A 308 23.20 8.77 9.94
N LEU A 309 22.13 8.06 10.32
CA LEU A 309 20.77 8.63 10.44
C LEU A 309 20.73 9.75 11.49
N LEU A 310 21.24 9.50 12.70
CA LEU A 310 21.23 10.46 13.81
C LEU A 310 22.16 11.66 13.60
N ASN A 311 23.13 11.55 12.68
CA ASN A 311 23.99 12.68 12.33
C ASN A 311 23.28 13.71 11.42
N ARG A 312 22.13 13.36 10.84
CA ARG A 312 21.31 14.29 10.03
C ARG A 312 20.56 15.27 10.92
N ASP A 313 20.45 16.52 10.49
CA ASP A 313 19.84 17.58 11.29
C ASP A 313 18.39 17.28 11.70
N ALA A 314 17.62 16.63 10.83
CA ALA A 314 16.23 16.25 11.11
C ALA A 314 16.08 15.23 12.26
N TRP A 315 17.15 14.51 12.61
CA TRP A 315 17.15 13.37 13.55
C TRP A 315 17.95 13.61 14.84
N LYS A 316 18.75 14.68 14.91
CA LYS A 316 19.67 14.92 16.05
C LYS A 316 18.96 15.00 17.40
N ASP A 317 17.78 15.59 17.46
CA ASP A 317 16.96 15.76 18.66
C ASP A 317 16.44 14.43 19.25
N CYS A 318 16.36 13.34 18.50
CA CYS A 318 16.00 12.02 19.04
C CYS A 318 17.19 11.15 19.46
N THR A 319 18.42 11.66 19.36
CA THR A 319 19.64 10.89 19.69
C THR A 319 19.64 10.36 21.12
N LEU A 320 19.18 11.15 22.11
CA LEU A 320 19.15 10.69 23.50
C LEU A 320 18.18 9.52 23.68
N GLN A 321 16.97 9.62 23.13
CA GLN A 321 15.97 8.56 23.19
C GLN A 321 16.51 7.27 22.56
N MET A 322 17.25 7.39 21.45
CA MET A 322 17.90 6.26 20.81
C MET A 322 18.96 5.60 21.70
N LEU A 323 19.82 6.41 22.35
CA LEU A 323 20.85 5.89 23.26
C LEU A 323 20.25 5.14 24.44
N GLU A 324 19.17 5.66 25.02
CA GLU A 324 18.45 5.02 26.11
C GLU A 324 17.80 3.70 25.67
N TRP A 325 17.15 3.71 24.50
CA TRP A 325 16.54 2.53 23.91
C TRP A 325 17.57 1.43 23.60
N LEU A 326 18.73 1.80 23.06
CA LEU A 326 19.82 0.85 22.78
C LEU A 326 20.37 0.22 24.06
N CYS A 327 20.52 1.00 25.14
CA CYS A 327 20.93 0.46 26.44
C CYS A 327 19.89 -0.53 26.98
N HIS A 328 18.61 -0.14 26.96
CA HIS A 328 17.51 -1.00 27.43
C HIS A 328 17.42 -2.29 26.62
N THR A 329 17.36 -2.20 25.29
CA THR A 329 17.20 -3.35 24.39
C THR A 329 18.36 -4.33 24.53
N ARG A 330 19.61 -3.84 24.67
CA ARG A 330 20.79 -4.67 24.91
C ARG A 330 20.64 -5.53 26.17
N ASP A 331 20.11 -4.93 27.24
CA ASP A 331 19.99 -5.57 28.55
C ASP A 331 18.73 -6.45 28.66
N ALA A 332 17.68 -6.15 27.88
CA ALA A 332 16.39 -6.83 27.93
C ALA A 332 16.29 -8.04 26.98
N THR A 333 17.02 -8.04 25.86
CA THR A 333 16.96 -9.15 24.88
C THR A 333 17.75 -10.37 25.36
N GLN A 334 17.25 -11.57 25.06
CA GLN A 334 17.99 -12.82 25.28
C GLN A 334 18.85 -13.21 24.06
N ASP A 335 18.65 -12.55 22.91
CA ASP A 335 19.41 -12.81 21.69
C ASP A 335 20.77 -12.10 21.71
N GLU A 336 21.85 -12.89 21.79
CA GLU A 336 23.23 -12.37 21.81
C GLU A 336 23.58 -11.54 20.57
N GLY A 337 23.00 -11.86 19.40
CA GLY A 337 23.21 -11.11 18.16
C GLY A 337 22.68 -9.69 18.30
N THR A 338 21.45 -9.55 18.77
CA THR A 338 20.74 -8.29 18.98
C THR A 338 21.40 -7.48 20.09
N SER A 339 21.75 -8.12 21.21
CA SER A 339 22.49 -7.45 22.29
C SER A 339 23.83 -6.88 21.80
N ARG A 340 24.62 -7.67 21.05
CA ARG A 340 25.87 -7.20 20.44
C ARG A 340 25.65 -6.10 19.40
N ALA A 341 24.59 -6.16 18.60
CA ALA A 341 24.25 -5.12 17.63
C ALA A 341 23.94 -3.79 18.34
N CYS A 342 23.14 -3.81 19.40
CA CYS A 342 22.87 -2.65 20.24
C CYS A 342 24.16 -2.09 20.85
N GLN A 343 25.03 -2.95 21.39
CA GLN A 343 26.32 -2.54 21.95
C GLN A 343 27.23 -1.89 20.90
N ARG A 344 27.37 -2.48 19.71
CA ARG A 344 28.16 -1.92 18.61
C ARG A 344 27.59 -0.57 18.15
N THR A 345 26.27 -0.43 18.14
CA THR A 345 25.60 0.82 17.79
C THR A 345 25.89 1.91 18.84
N LEU A 346 25.83 1.58 20.13
CA LEU A 346 26.25 2.51 21.20
C LEU A 346 27.70 2.98 21.00
N LEU A 347 28.61 2.08 20.63
CA LEU A 347 30.00 2.42 20.34
C LEU A 347 30.15 3.29 19.08
N ALA A 348 29.31 3.07 18.05
CA ALA A 348 29.28 3.91 16.86
C ALA A 348 28.82 5.35 17.18
N LEU A 349 27.95 5.51 18.18
CA LEU A 349 27.41 6.80 18.64
C LEU A 349 28.26 7.50 19.73
N ARG A 350 29.42 6.93 20.11
CA ARG A 350 30.27 7.43 21.21
C ARG A 350 30.75 8.88 21.07
N HIS A 351 30.76 9.39 19.84
CA HIS A 351 31.21 10.74 19.52
C HIS A 351 30.06 11.78 19.56
N SER A 352 28.82 11.35 19.80
CA SER A 352 27.72 12.30 20.02
C SER A 352 27.87 12.98 21.38
N GLU A 353 27.55 14.28 21.44
CA GLU A 353 27.62 15.07 22.67
C GLU A 353 26.73 14.46 23.78
N LEU A 354 25.55 13.99 23.39
CA LEU A 354 24.59 13.37 24.30
C LEU A 354 25.11 12.07 24.92
N PHE A 355 25.94 11.29 24.20
CA PHE A 355 26.58 10.09 24.76
C PHE A 355 27.50 10.43 25.94
N ILE A 356 28.28 11.51 25.80
CA ILE A 356 29.22 11.98 26.83
C ILE A 356 28.44 12.58 28.01
N THR A 357 27.52 13.50 27.74
CA THR A 357 26.75 14.22 28.77
C THR A 357 25.91 13.29 29.63
N HIS A 358 25.33 12.23 29.04
CA HIS A 358 24.53 11.24 29.76
C HIS A 358 25.33 10.03 30.29
N LYS A 359 26.67 10.10 30.27
CA LYS A 359 27.57 9.07 30.83
C LYS A 359 27.24 7.66 30.33
N ILE A 360 26.92 7.51 29.05
CA ILE A 360 26.57 6.20 28.48
C ILE A 360 27.75 5.22 28.60
N TRP A 361 28.99 5.73 28.54
CA TRP A 361 30.20 4.96 28.76
C TRP A 361 30.21 4.18 30.08
N THR A 362 29.78 4.78 31.19
CA THR A 362 29.79 4.11 32.50
C THR A 362 28.77 2.97 32.57
N ARG A 363 27.67 3.07 31.82
CA ARG A 363 26.68 1.98 31.72
C ARG A 363 27.23 0.81 30.91
N LEU A 364 28.04 1.07 29.90
CA LEU A 364 28.74 0.04 29.12
C LEU A 364 29.82 -0.66 29.94
N GLU A 365 30.65 0.09 30.68
CA GLU A 365 31.72 -0.46 31.52
C GLU A 365 31.18 -1.37 32.64
N HIS A 366 30.09 -0.98 33.31
CA HIS A 366 29.47 -1.80 34.35
C HIS A 366 29.04 -3.17 33.82
N HIS A 367 28.60 -3.24 32.56
CA HIS A 367 28.24 -4.49 31.91
C HIS A 367 29.47 -5.38 31.60
N PHE A 368 30.58 -4.80 31.15
CA PHE A 368 31.83 -5.55 30.97
C PHE A 368 32.37 -6.11 32.29
N GLY A 369 32.26 -5.35 33.39
CA GLY A 369 32.67 -5.81 34.72
C GLY A 369 31.88 -7.01 35.24
N ASN A 370 30.61 -7.14 34.86
CA ASN A 370 29.73 -8.26 35.27
C ASN A 370 29.87 -9.51 34.38
N MET A 371 30.52 -9.40 33.22
CA MET A 371 30.73 -10.50 32.25
C MET A 371 32.06 -11.26 32.45
N ILE A 372 32.94 -10.79 33.34
CA ILE A 372 34.13 -11.54 33.76
C ILE A 372 33.65 -12.47 34.88
N PRO A 373 33.48 -13.79 34.66
CA PRO A 373 33.27 -14.69 35.79
C PRO A 373 34.53 -14.60 36.63
N ASN A 374 34.38 -14.61 37.97
CA ASN A 374 35.49 -14.77 38.90
C ASN A 374 36.43 -15.86 38.39
N LEU A 375 37.56 -15.45 37.81
CA LEU A 375 38.72 -16.28 37.53
C LEU A 375 39.53 -16.40 38.83
N GLU A 376 38.84 -16.81 39.89
CA GLU A 376 39.42 -17.23 41.16
C GLU A 376 38.78 -18.58 41.51
N ASP A 377 39.35 -19.62 40.90
CA ASP A 377 39.56 -20.94 41.50
C ASP A 377 40.94 -21.44 41.06
#